data_AF-W4RN31-F1
#
_entry.id   AF-W4RN31-F1
#
_cell.length_a   1.000
_cell.length_b   1.000
_cell.length_c   1.000
_cell.angle_alpha   90.00
_cell.angle_beta   90.00
_cell.angle_gamma   90.00
#
_symmetry.space_group_name_H-M   'P 1'
#
loop_
_entity.id
_entity.type
_entity.pdbx_description
1 polymer ?
#
loop_
_entity_poly.entity_id
_entity_poly.type
_entity_poly.pdbx_seq_one_letter_code
_entity_poly.pdbx_strand_id
1 'polypeptide(L)' 'MMGEGLLPASGIMNYELGDVAFQKQSISGSVEEVTFNLKLDSGEKALGIGQYDKVTGAMVRWKEKN' A
#
# COMPACT_ATOMS: atom_id res chain seq x y z
N MET A 1 15.89 -21.11 0.57
CA MET A 1 16.14 -20.33 -0.67
C MET A 1 14.95 -20.56 -1.59
N MET A 2 14.04 -19.59 -1.68
CA MET A 2 13.01 -19.60 -2.73
C MET A 2 13.61 -18.89 -3.94
N GLY A 3 13.74 -19.63 -5.03
CA GLY A 3 14.28 -19.14 -6.30
C GLY A 3 13.32 -18.19 -6.98
N GLU A 4 13.91 -17.26 -7.74
CA GLU A 4 13.23 -16.26 -8.53
C GLU A 4 12.21 -16.88 -9.50
N GLY A 5 11.00 -16.32 -9.50
CA GLY A 5 10.11 -16.32 -10.66
C GLY A 5 9.30 -17.57 -10.90
N LEU A 6 8.16 -17.70 -10.22
CA LEU A 6 6.85 -18.07 -10.78
C LEU A 6 5.84 -18.15 -9.63
N LEU A 7 5.11 -17.05 -9.42
CA LEU A 7 3.92 -17.08 -8.58
C LEU A 7 2.88 -18.01 -9.23
N PRO A 8 2.26 -18.95 -8.49
CA PRO A 8 1.27 -19.86 -9.04
C PRO A 8 -0.02 -19.12 -9.44
N ALA A 9 -0.76 -19.66 -10.41
CA ALA A 9 -2.02 -19.09 -10.92
C ALA A 9 -3.11 -18.96 -9.83
N SER A 10 -2.99 -19.68 -8.72
CA SER A 10 -3.72 -19.45 -7.46
C SER A 10 -2.98 -20.11 -6.31
N GLY A 11 -3.10 -19.55 -5.10
CA GLY A 11 -2.47 -20.05 -3.87
C GLY A 11 -2.75 -19.12 -2.69
N ILE A 12 -2.46 -19.58 -1.48
CA ILE A 12 -2.51 -18.76 -0.27
C ILE A 12 -1.07 -18.39 0.08
N MET A 13 -0.75 -17.10 0.07
CA MET A 13 0.52 -16.60 0.56
C MET A 13 0.30 -15.96 1.93
N ASN A 14 0.97 -16.50 2.94
CA ASN A 14 0.94 -15.96 4.30
C ASN A 14 2.15 -15.04 4.46
N TYR A 15 1.89 -13.74 4.62
CA TYR A 15 2.93 -12.76 4.88
C TYR A 15 2.95 -12.46 6.39
N GLU A 16 4.03 -12.84 7.07
CA GLU A 16 4.12 -12.70 8.53
C GLU A 16 4.88 -11.42 8.96
N LEU A 17 5.81 -10.92 8.13
CA LEU A 17 6.73 -9.83 8.50
C LEU A 17 7.02 -8.87 7.33
N GLY A 18 7.12 -7.58 7.64
CA GLY A 18 7.47 -6.52 6.70
C GLY A 18 7.33 -5.12 7.30
N ASP A 19 7.75 -4.12 6.53
CA ASP A 19 7.69 -2.70 6.88
C ASP A 19 6.65 -1.97 6.04
N VAL A 20 5.89 -1.07 6.68
CA VAL A 20 5.04 -0.10 5.98
C VAL A 20 5.58 1.30 6.21
N ALA A 21 6.14 1.89 5.16
CA ALA A 21 6.47 3.31 5.15
C ALA A 21 5.24 4.11 4.67
N PHE A 22 5.02 5.30 5.22
CA PHE A 22 3.97 6.20 4.75
C PHE A 22 4.48 7.62 4.54
N GLN A 23 3.91 8.30 3.57
CA GLN A 23 4.15 9.71 3.29
C GLN A 23 2.81 10.40 3.07
N LYS A 24 2.64 11.58 3.68
CA LYS A 24 1.43 12.38 3.49
C LYS A 24 1.73 13.61 2.63
N GLN A 25 0.77 14.00 1.81
CA GLN A 25 0.80 15.26 1.08
C GLN A 25 -0.58 15.92 1.07
N SER A 26 -0.63 17.24 1.25
CA SER A 26 -1.90 17.97 1.12
C SER A 26 -2.22 18.15 -0.35
N ILE A 27 -3.37 17.64 -0.80
CA ILE A 27 -3.85 17.77 -2.19
C ILE A 27 -4.68 19.05 -2.35
N SER A 28 -5.46 19.40 -1.33
CA SER A 28 -6.26 20.62 -1.28
C SER A 28 -6.40 21.12 0.16
N GLY A 29 -7.21 22.16 0.35
CA GLY A 29 -7.54 22.69 1.68
C GLY A 29 -8.14 21.63 2.61
N SER A 30 -9.03 20.77 2.09
CA SER A 30 -9.70 19.73 2.89
C SER A 30 -9.19 18.31 2.61
N VAL A 31 -8.48 18.05 1.52
CA VAL A 31 -8.05 16.69 1.15
C VAL A 31 -6.56 16.48 1.40
N GLU A 32 -6.23 15.36 2.03
CA GLU A 32 -4.87 14.85 2.19
C GLU A 32 -4.74 13.49 1.50
N GLU A 33 -3.59 13.24 0.91
CA GLU A 33 -3.22 11.95 0.35
C GLU A 33 -2.15 11.30 1.21
N VAL A 34 -2.31 10.00 1.47
CA VAL A 34 -1.31 9.16 2.11
C VAL A 34 -0.89 8.09 1.12
N THR A 35 0.41 8.05 0.84
CA THR A 35 1.03 6.97 0.08
C THR A 35 1.67 6.01 1.07
N PHE A 36 1.24 4.75 1.03
CA PHE A 36 1.77 3.62 1.77
C PHE A 36 2.66 2.81 0.84
N ASN A 37 3.90 2.57 1.27
CA ASN A 37 4.85 1.70 0.59
C ASN A 37 5.09 0.50 1.51
N LEU A 38 4.45 -0.61 1.17
CA LEU A 38 4.62 -1.89 1.84
C LEU A 38 5.82 -2.60 1.24
N LYS A 39 6.74 -3.04 2.09
CA LYS A 39 7.84 -3.93 1.74
C LYS A 39 7.79 -5.14 2.65
N LEU A 40 7.53 -6.30 2.08
CA LEU A 40 7.52 -7.56 2.81
C LEU A 40 8.92 -8.16 2.85
N ASP A 41 9.20 -8.96 3.89
CA ASP A 41 10.50 -9.63 4.05
C ASP A 41 10.77 -10.67 2.95
N SER A 42 9.69 -11.22 2.37
CA SER A 42 9.71 -12.05 1.16
C SER A 42 10.20 -11.30 -0.09
N GLY A 43 10.26 -9.97 -0.05
CA GLY A 43 10.74 -9.12 -1.13
C GLY A 43 9.65 -8.49 -1.98
N GLU A 44 8.37 -8.87 -1.80
CA GLU A 44 7.27 -8.17 -2.48
C GLU A 44 7.18 -6.71 -2.01
N LYS A 45 6.75 -5.87 -2.94
CA LYS A 45 6.45 -4.47 -2.69
C LYS A 45 5.05 -4.16 -3.19
N ALA A 46 4.30 -3.39 -2.42
CA ALA A 46 3.00 -2.89 -2.83
C ALA A 46 2.89 -1.41 -2.49
N LEU A 47 2.21 -0.66 -3.37
CA LEU A 47 1.96 0.76 -3.17
C LEU A 47 0.46 0.99 -3.03
N GLY A 48 0.03 1.46 -1.86
CA GLY A 48 -1.34 1.92 -1.61
C GLY A 48 -1.39 3.44 -1.56
N ILE A 49 -2.34 4.06 -2.25
CA ILE A 49 -2.52 5.51 -2.23
C ILE A 49 -3.97 5.81 -1.83
N GLY A 50 -4.13 6.42 -0.66
CA GLY A 50 -5.43 6.83 -0.12
C GLY A 50 -5.55 8.33 -0.04
N GLN A 51 -6.63 8.89 -0.58
CA GLN A 51 -7.03 10.27 -0.37
C GLN A 51 -8.20 10.30 0.60
N TYR A 52 -8.13 11.17 1.59
CA TYR A 52 -9.19 11.36 2.57
C TYR A 52 -9.47 12.83 2.82
N ASP A 53 -10.72 13.13 3.16
CA ASP A 53 -11.12 14.46 3.61
C ASP A 53 -10.78 14.62 5.10
N LYS A 54 -9.95 15.61 5.42
CA LYS A 54 -9.42 15.88 6.76
C LYS A 54 -10.50 16.32 7.75
N VAL A 55 -11.63 16.84 7.27
CA VAL A 55 -12.70 17.38 8.12
C VAL A 55 -13.65 16.26 8.53
N THR A 56 -14.02 15.43 7.58
CA THR A 56 -15.00 14.34 7.79
C THR A 56 -14.34 13.00 8.13
N GLY A 57 -13.04 12.84 7.84
CA GLY A 57 -12.32 11.58 7.94
C GLY A 57 -12.70 10.56 6.85
N ALA A 58 -13.56 10.94 5.90
CA ALA A 58 -14.04 10.05 4.87
C ALA A 58 -12.97 9.78 3.81
N MET A 59 -12.85 8.53 3.38
CA MET A 59 -12.03 8.18 2.24
C MET A 59 -12.68 8.69 0.96
N VAL A 60 -11.95 9.51 0.21
CA VAL A 60 -12.38 10.10 -1.06
C VAL A 60 -11.98 9.19 -2.22
N ARG A 61 -10.79 8.58 -2.15
CA ARG A 61 -10.26 7.72 -3.20
C ARG A 61 -9.24 6.74 -2.67
N TRP A 62 -9.25 5.53 -3.22
CA TRP A 62 -8.20 4.53 -3.03
C TRP A 62 -7.64 4.08 -4.38
N LYS A 63 -6.33 3.86 -4.44
CA LYS A 63 -5.64 3.23 -5.57
C LYS A 63 -4.60 2.26 -5.04
N GLU A 64 -4.53 1.10 -5.66
CA GLU A 64 -3.46 0.12 -5.44
C GLU A 64 -2.61 0.05 -6.68
N LYS A 65 -1.29 -0.07 -6.50
CA LYS A 65 -0.35 -0.31 -7.57
C LYS A 65 0.62 -1.40 -7.11
N ASN A 66 0.61 -2.48 -7.90
CA ASN A 66 1.52 -3.63 -7.77
C ASN A 66 2.59 -3.54 -8.85
#